data_AF-A0A1G8JND3-F1
#
_entry.id   AF-A0A1G8JND3-F1
#
_cell.length_a   1.000
_cell.length_b   1.000
_cell.length_c   1.000
_cell.angle_alpha   90.00
_cell.angle_beta   90.00
_cell.angle_gamma   90.00
#
_symmetry.space_group_name_H-M   'P 1'
#
loop_
_entity.id
_entity.type
_entity.pdbx_description
1 polymer ?
#
loop_
_entity_poly.entity_id
_entity_poly.type
_entity_poly.pdbx_seq_one_letter_code
_entity_poly.pdbx_strand_id
1 'polypeptide(L)'
;MLSALAVATVTGALLFYQRSAEWERWMFFILILFAAGGYVGFTLSNGYLSFISDGWLEALWFLGVCAFIITALMVYHPFYGYFSRRNYRVWLSMAALFILTGALVNTWVSVIFTYIILVLVFAAGLLIGFLVQNYLFSYWPRFAWLPYVPLIVLVFASVAILL
;
A
#
# COMPACT_ATOMS: atom_id res chain seq x y z
N MET A 1 11.05 4.80 -2.47
CA MET A 1 10.36 4.63 -3.77
C MET A 1 9.88 3.19 -3.98
N LEU A 2 10.71 2.17 -3.72
CA LEU A 2 10.31 0.77 -3.85
C LEU A 2 9.18 0.37 -2.88
N SER A 3 9.22 0.88 -1.64
CA SER A 3 8.13 0.75 -0.66
C SER A 3 6.78 1.28 -1.18
N ALA A 4 6.77 2.48 -1.78
CA ALA A 4 5.57 3.07 -2.39
C ALA A 4 5.02 2.22 -3.53
N LEU A 5 5.90 1.70 -4.39
CA LEU A 5 5.50 0.84 -5.50
C LEU A 5 4.93 -0.50 -4.99
N ALA A 6 5.57 -1.14 -4.02
CA ALA A 6 5.09 -2.40 -3.43
C ALA A 6 3.74 -2.25 -2.73
N VAL A 7 3.58 -1.20 -1.90
CA VAL A 7 2.31 -0.92 -1.23
C VAL A 7 1.22 -0.62 -2.28
N ALA A 8 1.55 0.13 -3.33
CA ALA A 8 0.61 0.46 -4.39
C ALA A 8 0.12 -0.76 -5.16
N THR A 9 1.04 -1.61 -5.63
CA THR A 9 0.69 -2.82 -6.40
C THR A 9 -0.17 -3.77 -5.58
N VAL A 10 0.15 -3.93 -4.30
CA VAL A 10 -0.62 -4.81 -3.41
C VAL A 10 -2.01 -4.23 -3.15
N THR A 11 -2.10 -2.93 -2.84
CA THR A 11 -3.40 -2.29 -2.60
C THR A 11 -4.27 -2.30 -3.87
N GLY A 12 -3.68 -2.04 -5.04
CA GLY A 12 -4.35 -2.13 -6.34
C GLY A 12 -4.85 -3.54 -6.67
N ALA A 13 -4.06 -4.57 -6.35
CA ALA A 13 -4.47 -5.96 -6.53
C ALA A 13 -5.60 -6.36 -5.57
N LEU A 14 -5.57 -5.92 -4.31
CA LEU A 14 -6.62 -6.20 -3.33
C LEU A 14 -7.97 -5.54 -3.70
N LEU A 15 -7.93 -4.40 -4.41
CA LEU A 15 -9.14 -3.73 -4.94
C LEU A 15 -9.88 -4.55 -6.00
N PHE A 16 -9.19 -5.42 -6.75
CA PHE A 16 -9.84 -6.24 -7.77
C PHE A 16 -10.84 -7.24 -7.16
N TYR A 17 -10.55 -7.75 -5.96
CA TYR A 17 -11.45 -8.65 -5.22
C TYR A 17 -12.58 -7.93 -4.47
N GLN A 18 -12.65 -6.61 -4.56
CA GLN A 18 -13.71 -5.80 -3.97
C GLN A 18 -14.99 -5.93 -4.82
N ARG A 19 -16.08 -6.46 -4.24
CA ARG A 19 -17.35 -6.72 -4.95
C ARG A 19 -18.20 -5.46 -5.22
N SER A 20 -17.63 -4.39 -5.77
CA SER A 20 -18.41 -3.21 -6.14
C SER A 20 -18.11 -2.77 -7.57
N ALA A 21 -19.17 -2.46 -8.31
CA ALA A 21 -19.11 -1.71 -9.57
C ALA A 21 -18.54 -0.28 -9.41
N GLU A 22 -17.93 0.03 -8.26
CA GLU A 22 -17.34 1.31 -7.89
C GLU A 22 -15.81 1.22 -7.74
N TRP A 23 -15.16 0.25 -8.39
CA TRP A 23 -13.71 0.05 -8.28
C TRP A 23 -12.93 1.34 -8.57
N GLU A 24 -13.36 2.13 -9.56
CA GLU A 24 -12.79 3.44 -9.87
C GLU A 24 -12.83 4.40 -8.67
N ARG A 25 -13.97 4.49 -7.99
CA ARG A 25 -14.15 5.38 -6.82
C ARG A 25 -13.20 5.00 -5.69
N TRP A 26 -13.05 3.70 -5.43
CA TRP A 26 -12.11 3.20 -4.42
C TRP A 26 -10.65 3.42 -4.82
N MET A 27 -10.34 3.27 -6.09
CA MET A 27 -9.02 3.53 -6.66
C MET A 27 -8.61 4.99 -6.44
N PHE A 28 -9.50 5.93 -6.81
CA PHE A 28 -9.30 7.35 -6.57
C PHE A 28 -9.23 7.69 -5.08
N PHE A 29 -10.10 7.09 -4.26
CA PHE A 29 -10.07 7.31 -2.82
C PHE A 29 -8.74 6.89 -2.19
N ILE A 30 -8.21 5.72 -2.56
CA ILE A 30 -6.91 5.23 -2.07
C ILE A 30 -5.77 6.09 -2.57
N LEU A 31 -5.83 6.55 -3.82
CA LEU A 31 -4.83 7.49 -4.36
C LEU A 31 -4.81 8.80 -3.57
N ILE A 32 -5.99 9.38 -3.27
CA ILE A 32 -6.11 10.60 -2.47
C ILE A 32 -5.63 10.34 -1.04
N LEU A 33 -5.97 9.19 -0.45
CA LEU A 33 -5.55 8.82 0.90
C LEU A 33 -4.04 8.61 0.99
N PHE A 34 -3.43 8.05 -0.06
CA PHE A 34 -1.97 7.96 -0.18
C PHE A 34 -1.32 9.33 -0.37
N ALA A 35 -1.90 10.20 -1.19
CA ALA A 35 -1.38 11.55 -1.34
C ALA A 35 -1.44 12.29 0.02
N ALA A 36 -2.61 12.34 0.67
CA ALA A 36 -2.75 13.01 1.95
C ALA A 36 -1.85 12.39 3.04
N GLY A 37 -1.92 11.07 3.25
CA GLY A 37 -1.15 10.38 4.28
C GLY A 37 0.35 10.32 4.00
N GLY A 38 0.73 10.07 2.74
CA GLY A 38 2.11 10.04 2.29
C GLY A 38 2.76 11.42 2.38
N TYR A 39 2.04 12.51 2.09
CA TYR A 39 2.53 13.87 2.31
C TYR A 39 2.80 14.16 3.79
N VAL A 40 1.90 13.74 4.68
CA VAL A 40 2.11 13.86 6.12
C VAL A 40 3.36 13.09 6.54
N GLY A 41 3.52 11.85 6.11
CA GLY A 41 4.73 11.07 6.39
C GLY A 41 6.01 11.74 5.90
N PHE A 42 5.98 12.22 4.65
CA PHE A 42 7.11 12.88 4.02
C PHE A 42 7.50 14.19 4.73
N THR A 43 6.52 15.02 5.12
CA THR A 43 6.77 16.25 5.86
C THR A 43 7.26 15.98 7.28
N LEU A 44 6.76 14.93 7.94
CA LEU A 44 7.26 14.50 9.25
C LEU A 44 8.73 14.07 9.16
N SER A 45 9.10 13.26 8.17
CA SER A 45 10.49 12.81 7.97
C SER A 45 11.47 13.97 7.72
N ASN A 46 11.10 14.91 6.86
CA ASN A 46 11.94 16.06 6.50
C ASN A 46 12.01 17.18 7.55
N GLY A 47 11.22 17.10 8.62
CA GLY A 47 11.20 18.10 9.69
C GLY A 47 11.41 17.46 11.04
N TYR A 48 10.31 16.93 11.59
CA TYR A 48 10.22 16.50 12.98
C TYR A 48 10.88 15.15 13.28
N LEU A 49 10.96 14.23 12.33
CA LEU A 49 11.50 12.87 12.50
C LEU A 49 12.91 12.72 11.93
N SER A 50 13.56 13.82 11.55
CA SER A 50 14.93 13.83 11.01
C SER A 50 15.99 13.25 11.96
N PHE A 51 15.66 13.12 13.25
CA PHE A 51 16.51 12.49 14.26
C PHE A 51 16.41 10.95 14.29
N ILE A 52 15.39 10.36 13.65
CA ILE A 52 15.19 8.91 13.58
C ILE A 52 16.04 8.39 12.43
N SER A 53 16.85 7.36 12.68
CA SER A 53 17.64 6.75 11.60
C SER A 53 16.74 6.00 10.61
N ASP A 54 17.16 5.97 9.35
CA ASP A 54 16.44 5.29 8.27
C ASP A 54 16.12 3.82 8.64
N GLY A 55 17.04 3.11 9.30
CA GLY A 55 16.82 1.72 9.72
C GLY A 55 15.70 1.54 10.77
N TRP A 56 15.51 2.49 11.69
CA TRP A 56 14.35 2.45 12.61
C TRP A 56 13.04 2.70 11.86
N LEU A 57 13.09 3.57 10.85
CA LEU A 57 11.94 3.93 10.04
C LEU A 57 11.52 2.75 9.14
N GLU A 58 12.49 2.02 8.59
CA GLU A 58 12.28 0.77 7.85
C GLU A 58 11.72 -0.35 8.73
N ALA A 59 12.25 -0.51 9.95
CA ALA A 59 11.72 -1.47 10.91
C ALA A 59 10.27 -1.16 11.31
N LEU A 60 9.94 0.11 11.56
CA LEU A 60 8.58 0.54 11.85
C LEU A 60 7.65 0.32 10.65
N TRP A 61 8.13 0.62 9.44
CA TRP A 61 7.38 0.35 8.22
C TRP A 61 7.11 -1.14 8.03
N PHE A 62 8.10 -2.00 8.27
CA PHE A 62 7.94 -3.46 8.23
C PHE A 62 6.90 -3.96 9.24
N LEU A 63 6.94 -3.45 10.49
CA LEU A 63 5.91 -3.75 11.49
C LEU A 63 4.52 -3.28 11.03
N GLY A 64 4.44 -2.11 10.39
CA GLY A 64 3.22 -1.60 9.76
C GLY A 64 2.70 -2.54 8.65
N VAL A 65 3.58 -3.08 7.82
CA VAL A 65 3.25 -4.10 6.82
C VAL A 65 2.68 -5.35 7.48
N CYS A 66 3.34 -5.88 8.51
CA CYS A 66 2.84 -7.05 9.24
C CYS A 66 1.45 -6.79 9.84
N ALA A 67 1.24 -5.63 10.46
CA ALA A 67 -0.07 -5.25 11.01
C ALA A 67 -1.15 -5.13 9.92
N PHE A 68 -0.82 -4.53 8.77
CA PHE A 68 -1.73 -4.45 7.63
C PHE A 68 -2.10 -5.84 7.09
N ILE A 69 -1.13 -6.74 6.94
CA ILE A 69 -1.39 -8.11 6.48
C ILE A 69 -2.28 -8.86 7.46
N ILE A 70 -1.97 -8.82 8.76
CA ILE A 70 -2.77 -9.50 9.79
C ILE A 70 -4.22 -8.99 9.77
N THR A 71 -4.40 -7.67 9.72
CA THR A 71 -5.75 -7.08 9.67
C THR A 71 -6.49 -7.41 8.37
N ALA A 72 -5.80 -7.40 7.23
CA ALA A 72 -6.36 -7.79 5.94
C ALA A 72 -6.80 -9.26 5.94
N LEU A 73 -6.01 -10.16 6.52
CA LEU A 73 -6.36 -11.58 6.67
C LEU A 73 -7.56 -11.79 7.61
N MET A 74 -7.61 -11.07 8.74
CA MET A 74 -8.72 -11.16 9.70
C MET A 74 -10.05 -10.64 9.14
N VAL A 75 -9.97 -9.69 8.20
CA VAL A 75 -11.14 -9.01 7.63
C VAL A 75 -11.59 -9.64 6.32
N TYR A 76 -10.71 -10.38 5.64
CA TYR A 76 -11.04 -11.03 4.40
C TYR A 76 -12.20 -12.01 4.58
N HIS A 77 -13.29 -11.73 3.87
CA HIS A 77 -14.40 -12.65 3.72
C HIS A 77 -14.50 -13.07 2.25
N PRO A 78 -14.55 -14.39 1.97
CA PRO A 78 -14.85 -14.89 0.64
C PRO A 78 -16.07 -14.17 0.07
N PHE A 79 -15.99 -13.70 -1.18
CA PHE A 79 -17.04 -12.95 -1.90
C PHE A 79 -17.34 -11.52 -1.45
N TYR A 80 -16.79 -11.03 -0.33
CA TYR A 80 -17.00 -9.65 0.15
C TYR A 80 -15.76 -8.75 0.01
N GLY A 81 -14.59 -9.34 -0.25
CA GLY A 81 -13.35 -8.60 -0.52
C GLY A 81 -12.61 -8.16 0.74
N TYR A 82 -11.65 -7.25 0.58
CA TYR A 82 -10.74 -6.79 1.64
C TYR A 82 -11.15 -5.48 2.29
N PHE A 83 -11.77 -4.57 1.52
CA PHE A 83 -12.13 -3.26 2.01
C PHE A 83 -13.62 -3.24 2.35
N SER A 84 -13.97 -2.69 3.50
CA SER A 84 -15.37 -2.44 3.84
C SER A 84 -15.44 -1.15 4.63
N ARG A 85 -16.47 -0.35 4.38
CA ARG A 85 -16.68 0.92 5.09
C ARG A 85 -16.76 0.74 6.62
N ARG A 86 -17.13 -0.46 7.09
CA ARG A 86 -17.25 -0.77 8.52
C ARG A 86 -15.94 -1.21 9.18
N ASN A 87 -14.95 -1.63 8.40
CA ASN A 87 -13.74 -2.25 8.94
C ASN A 87 -12.65 -1.21 9.21
N TYR A 88 -12.88 -0.41 10.26
CA TYR A 88 -11.97 0.67 10.68
C TYR A 88 -10.52 0.21 10.89
N ARG A 89 -10.31 -1.06 11.27
CA ARG A 89 -8.97 -1.64 11.50
C ARG A 89 -8.11 -1.65 10.24
N VAL A 90 -8.69 -2.07 9.10
CA VAL A 90 -7.97 -2.10 7.81
C VAL A 90 -7.63 -0.68 7.38
N TRP A 91 -8.60 0.24 7.46
CA TRP A 91 -8.37 1.65 7.10
C TRP A 91 -7.29 2.30 7.96
N LEU A 92 -7.28 2.03 9.27
CA LEU A 92 -6.27 2.57 10.18
C LEU A 92 -4.89 1.98 9.87
N SER A 93 -4.79 0.66 9.70
CA SER A 93 -3.52 0.02 9.33
C SER A 93 -2.97 0.51 7.98
N MET A 94 -3.85 0.75 7.00
CA MET A 94 -3.47 1.27 5.69
C MET A 94 -3.03 2.73 5.76
N ALA A 95 -3.73 3.57 6.52
CA ALA A 95 -3.33 4.95 6.74
C ALA A 95 -1.96 5.04 7.43
N ALA A 96 -1.73 4.22 8.46
CA ALA A 96 -0.43 4.12 9.12
C ALA A 96 0.68 3.68 8.14
N LEU A 97 0.40 2.66 7.33
CA LEU A 97 1.33 2.17 6.31
C LEU A 97 1.67 3.26 5.27
N PHE A 98 0.70 4.04 4.81
CA PHE A 98 0.92 5.11 3.83
C PHE A 98 1.75 6.26 4.40
N ILE A 99 1.50 6.65 5.65
CA ILE A 99 2.32 7.64 6.36
C ILE A 99 3.77 7.15 6.46
N LEU A 100 3.99 5.93 6.94
CA LEU A 100 5.34 5.36 7.04
C LEU A 100 6.03 5.25 5.68
N THR A 101 5.28 4.90 4.64
CA THR A 101 5.79 4.81 3.27
C THR A 101 6.24 6.16 2.73
N GLY A 102 5.51 7.23 3.03
CA GLY A 102 5.91 8.61 2.70
C GLY A 102 7.13 9.07 3.49
N ALA A 103 7.23 8.68 4.76
CA ALA A 103 8.34 9.03 5.63
C ALA A 103 9.68 8.36 5.23
N LEU A 104 9.63 7.17 4.61
CA LEU A 104 10.81 6.45 4.09
C LEU A 104 11.46 7.08 2.86
N VAL A 105 10.86 8.11 2.25
CA VAL A 105 11.38 8.65 1.00
C VAL A 105 12.34 9.78 1.29
N ASN A 106 13.63 9.45 1.22
CA ASN A 106 14.74 10.40 1.30
C ASN A 106 14.77 11.31 0.06
N THR A 107 15.03 12.60 0.25
CA THR A 107 15.03 13.62 -0.80
C THR A 107 16.33 13.61 -1.58
N TRP A 108 16.28 13.19 -2.85
CA TRP A 108 17.38 13.36 -3.82
C TRP A 108 17.21 14.62 -4.70
N VAL A 109 16.01 15.21 -4.76
CA VAL A 109 15.64 16.41 -5.54
C VAL A 109 14.85 17.36 -4.62
N SER A 110 14.55 18.59 -5.05
CA SER A 110 13.64 19.49 -4.33
C SER A 110 12.39 18.77 -3.81
N VAL A 111 12.04 19.08 -2.57
CA VAL A 111 11.01 18.45 -1.72
C VAL A 111 9.69 18.23 -2.48
N ILE A 112 9.27 19.20 -3.29
CA ILE A 112 8.01 19.15 -4.04
C ILE A 112 8.07 18.14 -5.19
N PHE A 113 9.16 18.11 -5.95
CA PHE A 113 9.30 17.20 -7.09
C PHE A 113 9.42 15.74 -6.63
N THR A 114 10.17 15.49 -5.55
CA THR A 114 10.30 14.14 -4.98
C THR A 114 8.92 13.59 -4.57
N TYR A 115 8.07 14.44 -3.98
CA TYR A 115 6.72 14.06 -3.58
C TYR A 115 5.77 13.85 -4.77
N ILE A 116 5.83 14.70 -5.80
CA ILE A 116 5.03 14.48 -7.02
C ILE A 116 5.41 13.15 -7.69
N ILE A 117 6.70 12.86 -7.79
CA ILE A 117 7.20 11.58 -8.34
C ILE A 117 6.69 10.40 -7.50
N LEU A 118 6.69 10.53 -6.17
CA LEU A 118 6.16 9.50 -5.27
C LEU A 118 4.69 9.18 -5.60
N VAL A 119 3.85 10.20 -5.75
CA VAL A 119 2.42 10.04 -6.08
C VAL A 119 2.25 9.38 -7.44
N LEU A 120 3.03 9.77 -8.45
CA LEU A 120 2.99 9.16 -9.78
C LEU A 120 3.42 7.69 -9.76
N VAL A 121 4.50 7.36 -9.04
CA VAL A 121 4.97 5.98 -8.85
C VAL A 121 3.91 5.14 -8.15
N PHE A 122 3.26 5.69 -7.13
CA PHE A 122 2.15 5.01 -6.46
C PHE A 122 0.95 4.80 -7.40
N ALA A 123 0.54 5.82 -8.16
CA ALA A 123 -0.55 5.68 -9.12
C ALA A 123 -0.25 4.59 -10.18
N ALA A 124 0.96 4.58 -10.73
CA ALA A 124 1.41 3.56 -11.68
C ALA A 124 1.40 2.17 -11.04
N GLY A 125 1.96 2.02 -9.83
CA GLY A 125 1.96 0.75 -9.09
C GLY A 125 0.55 0.24 -8.82
N LEU A 126 -0.38 1.13 -8.46
CA LEU A 126 -1.76 0.78 -8.16
C LEU A 126 -2.48 0.25 -9.41
N LEU A 127 -2.29 0.91 -10.56
CA LEU A 127 -2.79 0.43 -11.85
C LEU A 127 -2.17 -0.92 -12.24
N ILE A 128 -0.86 -1.08 -12.09
CA ILE A 128 -0.16 -2.34 -12.39
C ILE A 128 -0.71 -3.47 -11.53
N GLY A 129 -0.88 -3.25 -10.23
CA GLY A 129 -1.44 -4.23 -9.30
C GLY A 129 -2.84 -4.69 -9.70
N PHE A 130 -3.69 -3.73 -10.07
CA PHE A 130 -5.04 -4.00 -10.54
C PHE A 130 -5.04 -4.83 -11.83
N LEU A 131 -4.22 -4.45 -12.82
CA LEU A 131 -4.10 -5.14 -14.11
C LEU A 131 -3.56 -6.57 -13.96
N VAL A 132 -2.49 -6.74 -13.18
CA VAL A 132 -1.88 -8.05 -12.93
C VAL A 132 -2.88 -8.98 -12.25
N GLN A 133 -3.63 -8.48 -11.26
CA GLN A 133 -4.63 -9.30 -10.58
C GLN A 133 -5.81 -9.67 -11.49
N ASN A 134 -6.26 -8.74 -12.33
CA ASN A 134 -7.30 -9.00 -13.32
C ASN A 134 -6.88 -10.10 -14.32
N TYR A 135 -5.63 -10.03 -14.78
CA TYR A 135 -5.04 -11.06 -15.62
C TYR A 135 -5.02 -12.41 -14.88
N LEU A 136 -4.41 -12.48 -13.69
CA LEU A 136 -4.32 -13.74 -12.92
C LEU A 136 -5.69 -14.36 -12.63
N PHE A 137 -6.69 -13.57 -12.26
CA PHE A 137 -8.03 -14.08 -11.98
C PHE A 137 -8.72 -14.64 -13.22
N SER A 138 -8.53 -14.01 -14.38
CA SER A 138 -9.12 -14.46 -15.65
C SER A 138 -8.61 -15.84 -16.07
N TYR A 139 -7.32 -16.13 -15.84
CA TYR A 139 -6.73 -17.43 -16.17
C TYR A 139 -6.95 -18.47 -15.08
N TRP A 140 -6.94 -18.08 -13.80
CA TRP A 140 -6.90 -18.98 -12.65
C TRP A 140 -8.07 -18.78 -11.66
N PRO A 141 -9.35 -18.76 -12.11
CA PRO A 141 -10.49 -18.44 -11.25
C PRO A 141 -10.79 -19.50 -10.18
N ARG A 142 -10.18 -20.70 -10.28
CA ARG A 142 -10.47 -21.85 -9.41
C ARG A 142 -9.64 -21.89 -8.13
N PHE A 143 -8.61 -21.05 -7.99
CA PHE A 143 -7.71 -21.13 -6.84
C PHE A 143 -8.16 -20.23 -5.69
N ALA A 144 -8.63 -20.85 -4.61
CA ALA A 144 -9.14 -20.17 -3.42
C ALA A 144 -8.10 -19.30 -2.68
N TRP A 145 -6.81 -19.53 -2.89
CA TRP A 145 -5.71 -18.79 -2.25
C TRP A 145 -5.18 -17.61 -3.09
N LEU A 146 -5.61 -17.49 -4.34
CA LEU A 146 -5.20 -16.41 -5.26
C LEU A 146 -5.37 -14.99 -4.66
N PRO A 147 -6.40 -14.69 -3.84
CA PRO A 147 -6.54 -13.39 -3.19
C PRO A 147 -5.41 -13.03 -2.23
N TYR A 148 -4.68 -14.00 -1.68
CA TYR A 148 -3.62 -13.77 -0.71
C TYR A 148 -2.25 -13.55 -1.36
N VAL A 149 -2.11 -13.84 -2.66
CA VAL A 149 -0.85 -13.67 -3.40
C VAL A 149 -0.30 -12.24 -3.32
N PRO A 150 -1.11 -11.17 -3.46
CA PRO A 150 -0.63 -9.81 -3.28
C PRO A 150 -0.01 -9.57 -1.89
N LEU A 151 -0.60 -10.13 -0.83
CA LEU A 151 -0.05 -9.99 0.53
C LEU A 151 1.31 -10.70 0.67
N ILE A 152 1.48 -11.85 0.02
CA ILE A 152 2.77 -12.57 -0.01
C ILE A 152 3.82 -11.72 -0.73
N VAL A 153 3.47 -11.12 -1.88
CA VAL A 153 4.37 -10.19 -2.61
C VAL A 153 4.79 -9.03 -1.71
N LEU A 154 3.86 -8.48 -0.91
CA LEU A 154 4.19 -7.41 0.04
C LEU A 154 5.24 -7.86 1.06
N VAL A 155 5.12 -9.07 1.62
CA VAL A 155 6.10 -9.62 2.58
C VAL A 155 7.48 -9.72 1.94
N PHE A 156 7.58 -10.32 0.76
CA PHE A 156 8.86 -10.48 0.07
C PHE A 156 9.49 -9.12 -0.28
N ALA A 157 8.71 -8.18 -0.79
CA ALA A 157 9.20 -6.83 -1.07
C ALA A 157 9.68 -6.14 0.21
N SER A 158 8.99 -6.35 1.33
CA SER A 158 9.34 -5.73 2.60
C SER A 158 10.62 -6.30 3.20
N VAL A 159 10.80 -7.62 3.12
CA VAL A 159 12.05 -8.27 3.52
C VAL A 159 13.20 -7.82 2.60
N ALA A 160 12.97 -7.70 1.30
CA ALA A 160 13.98 -7.23 0.35
C ALA A 160 14.39 -5.78 0.57
N ILE A 161 13.51 -4.93 1.12
CA ILE A 161 13.85 -3.55 1.50
C ILE A 161 14.75 -3.51 2.74
N LEU A 162 14.61 -4.48 3.66
CA LEU A 162 15.38 -4.55 4.90
C LEU A 162 16.77 -5.21 4.76
N LEU A 163 17.04 -5.88 3.63
CA LEU A 163 18.28 -6.59 3.32
C LEU A 163 19.23 -5.71 2.49
#